data_AF-A0A7W9EV47-F1
#
_entry.id   AF-A0A7W9EV47-F1
#
_cell.length_a   1.000
_cell.length_b   1.000
_cell.length_c   1.000
_cell.angle_alpha   90.00
_cell.angle_beta   90.00
_cell.angle_gamma   90.00
#
_symmetry.space_group_name_H-M   'P 1'
#
loop_
_entity.id
_entity.type
_entity.pdbx_description
1 polymer ?
#
loop_
_entity_poly.entity_id
_entity_poly.type
_entity_poly.pdbx_seq_one_letter_code
_entity_poly.pdbx_strand_id
1 'polypeptide(L)'
;MKATNDDGLFYALLWSTAGLLVGGATIALIDGYRWNGLLGPWLFSDETSNFATLLGYVLVAASGLFAYQRWGHDRRIKRIELLMERLGSFNETPGARNAVMMLYNHDRMIPLWDQDEPPEKRYVRVTWAEVEFALIPHPIYPDRFDPKLSAIRDCFEDYLSRMGQIWIYLELGVITSEDARKILAPWLRRFGLVEQRSKVVRNLRLYIRWRKLEPVERLFATYDVDLTDTAIADWQALDVEVNGEKTTDAYAELRILRPA
;
A
#
# COMPACT_ATOMS: atom_id res chain seq x y z
N MET A 1 -11.96 5.53 -15.97
CA MET A 1 -10.57 6.04 -16.03
C MET A 1 -10.23 6.35 -17.48
N LYS A 2 -10.26 7.64 -17.87
CA LYS A 2 -9.67 8.10 -19.14
C LYS A 2 -8.15 8.11 -18.92
N ALA A 3 -7.41 7.29 -19.67
CA ALA A 3 -5.97 7.48 -19.78
C ALA A 3 -5.73 8.92 -20.26
N THR A 4 -5.05 9.73 -19.46
CA THR A 4 -4.71 11.11 -19.82
C THR A 4 -3.80 11.09 -21.04
N ASN A 5 -4.14 11.94 -22.00
CA ASN A 5 -3.60 12.05 -23.35
C ASN A 5 -2.12 12.53 -23.39
N ASP A 6 -1.48 12.67 -22.23
CA ASP A 6 -0.16 13.31 -22.07
C ASP A 6 0.99 12.34 -22.33
N ASP A 7 0.80 11.05 -22.07
CA ASP A 7 1.80 10.04 -22.45
C ASP A 7 1.91 9.97 -24.00
N GLY A 8 0.79 10.14 -24.71
CA GLY A 8 0.77 10.22 -26.18
C GLY A 8 1.51 11.45 -26.72
N LEU A 9 1.45 12.58 -26.03
CA LEU A 9 2.17 13.80 -26.37
C LEU A 9 3.68 13.67 -26.15
N PHE A 10 4.11 13.00 -25.07
CA PHE A 10 5.53 12.72 -24.85
C PHE A 10 6.09 11.73 -25.88
N TYR A 11 5.35 10.65 -26.19
CA TYR A 11 5.74 9.74 -27.27
C TYR A 11 5.73 10.43 -28.64
N ALA A 12 4.75 11.31 -28.93
CA ALA A 12 4.73 12.09 -30.16
C ALA A 12 5.91 13.07 -30.25
N LEU A 13 6.29 13.71 -29.14
CA LEU A 13 7.46 14.58 -29.08
C LEU A 13 8.78 13.81 -29.23
N LEU A 14 8.89 12.63 -28.60
CA LEU A 14 10.09 11.79 -28.67
C LEU A 14 10.22 11.12 -30.05
N TRP A 15 9.12 10.71 -30.68
CA TRP A 15 9.09 10.28 -32.08
C TRP A 15 9.27 11.43 -33.07
N SER A 16 8.83 12.65 -32.75
CA SER A 16 9.08 13.82 -33.61
C SER A 16 10.52 14.29 -33.53
N THR A 17 11.18 14.22 -32.38
CA THR A 17 12.59 14.62 -32.21
C THR A 17 13.55 13.54 -32.66
N ALA A 18 13.26 12.25 -32.38
CA ALA A 18 13.96 11.14 -32.99
C ALA A 18 13.69 11.07 -34.51
N GLY A 19 12.47 11.38 -34.95
CA GLY A 19 12.11 11.49 -36.36
C GLY A 19 12.72 12.72 -37.05
N LEU A 20 13.00 13.81 -36.33
CA LEU A 20 13.74 14.97 -36.84
C LEU A 20 15.25 14.74 -36.84
N LEU A 21 15.79 13.94 -35.92
CA LEU A 21 17.20 13.57 -35.91
C LEU A 21 17.51 12.46 -36.92
N VAL A 22 16.68 11.42 -36.99
CA VAL A 22 16.77 10.36 -38.00
C VAL A 22 16.32 10.87 -39.36
N GLY A 23 15.25 11.66 -39.43
CA GLY A 23 14.78 12.35 -40.63
C GLY A 23 15.74 13.44 -41.10
N GLY A 24 16.35 14.18 -40.19
CA GLY A 24 17.42 15.14 -40.51
C GLY A 24 18.70 14.43 -40.98
N ALA A 25 19.05 13.30 -40.38
CA ALA A 25 20.18 12.48 -40.84
C ALA A 25 19.89 11.75 -42.16
N THR A 26 18.65 11.31 -42.40
CA THR A 26 18.26 10.69 -43.68
C THR A 26 18.03 11.73 -44.78
N ILE A 27 17.50 12.91 -44.48
CA ILE A 27 17.45 14.04 -45.42
C ILE A 27 18.87 14.53 -45.70
N ALA A 28 19.78 14.59 -44.72
CA ALA A 28 21.19 14.90 -44.96
C ALA A 28 21.92 13.80 -45.75
N LEU A 29 21.55 12.52 -45.61
CA LEU A 29 22.08 11.42 -46.42
C LEU A 29 21.49 11.38 -47.84
N ILE A 30 20.22 11.74 -48.02
CA ILE A 30 19.52 11.76 -49.31
C ILE A 30 19.84 13.04 -50.11
N ASP A 31 19.93 14.20 -49.46
CA ASP A 31 20.40 15.45 -50.06
C ASP A 31 21.93 15.52 -50.17
N GLY A 32 22.69 14.78 -49.34
CA GLY A 32 24.15 14.63 -49.50
C GLY A 32 24.55 14.04 -50.84
N TYR A 33 23.72 13.16 -51.41
CA TYR A 33 23.92 12.64 -52.77
C TYR A 33 23.60 13.66 -53.87
N ARG A 34 22.78 14.68 -53.58
CA ARG A 34 22.34 15.70 -54.55
C ARG A 34 23.14 17.00 -54.48
N TRP A 35 23.79 17.28 -53.34
CA TRP A 35 24.64 18.46 -53.11
C TRP A 35 26.14 18.25 -53.34
N ASN A 36 26.58 17.02 -53.63
CA ASN A 36 27.98 16.71 -53.99
C ASN A 36 28.51 17.44 -55.24
N GLY A 37 27.65 18.13 -55.99
CA GLY A 37 28.06 18.98 -57.12
C GLY A 37 28.30 20.45 -56.80
N LEU A 38 27.87 20.97 -55.64
CA LEU A 38 27.80 22.42 -55.39
C LEU A 38 28.51 22.89 -54.11
N LEU A 39 28.70 21.99 -53.14
CA LEU A 39 29.65 22.18 -52.04
C LEU A 39 30.66 21.03 -52.16
N GLY A 40 31.85 21.37 -52.68
CA GLY A 40 32.80 20.41 -53.24
C GLY A 40 33.31 19.30 -52.29
N PRO A 41 34.24 18.45 -52.77
CA PRO A 41 34.76 17.26 -52.09
C PRO A 41 35.39 17.50 -50.70
N TRP A 42 35.49 18.76 -50.28
CA TRP A 42 36.23 19.23 -49.11
C TRP A 42 35.51 19.10 -47.78
N LEU A 43 34.19 18.87 -47.74
CA LEU A 43 33.49 18.72 -46.45
C LEU A 43 33.57 17.29 -45.87
N PHE A 44 33.99 16.31 -46.68
CA PHE A 44 34.06 14.90 -46.27
C PHE A 44 35.28 14.14 -46.81
N SER A 45 36.40 14.82 -47.11
CA SER A 45 37.64 14.17 -47.55
C SER A 45 38.65 13.87 -46.44
N ASP A 46 38.38 14.25 -45.19
CA ASP A 46 39.33 14.06 -44.08
C ASP A 46 38.79 13.11 -43.00
N GLU A 47 39.71 12.41 -42.37
CA GLU A 47 39.53 11.47 -41.24
C GLU A 47 38.65 12.03 -40.10
N THR A 48 38.46 13.35 -40.05
CA THR A 48 37.61 14.10 -39.11
C THR A 48 36.10 13.85 -39.29
N SER A 49 35.64 13.46 -40.49
CA SER A 49 34.23 13.12 -40.78
C SER A 49 33.77 11.85 -40.08
N ASN A 50 34.66 10.87 -39.92
CA ASN A 50 34.41 9.65 -39.16
C ASN A 50 34.28 9.95 -37.67
N PHE A 51 35.08 10.87 -37.15
CA PHE A 51 35.02 11.29 -35.74
C PHE A 51 33.72 12.01 -35.41
N ALA A 52 33.28 12.97 -36.23
CA ALA A 52 32.02 13.69 -36.01
C ALA A 52 30.81 12.74 -36.06
N THR A 53 30.81 11.77 -36.99
CA THR A 53 29.75 10.77 -37.11
C THR A 53 29.73 9.82 -35.93
N LEU A 54 30.91 9.34 -35.49
CA LEU A 54 31.06 8.53 -34.29
C LEU A 54 30.58 9.28 -33.04
N LEU A 55 30.96 10.55 -32.90
CA LEU A 55 30.53 11.42 -31.80
C LEU A 55 29.01 11.61 -31.81
N GLY A 56 28.40 11.77 -32.99
CA GLY A 56 26.95 11.76 -33.16
C GLY A 56 26.29 10.48 -32.66
N TYR A 57 26.80 9.30 -33.04
CA TYR A 57 26.28 8.02 -32.56
C TYR A 57 26.43 7.85 -31.04
N VAL A 58 27.56 8.26 -30.47
CA VAL A 58 27.80 8.21 -29.02
C VAL A 58 26.81 9.12 -28.28
N LEU A 59 26.54 10.32 -28.78
CA LEU A 59 25.56 11.24 -28.17
C LEU A 59 24.14 10.69 -28.24
N VAL A 60 23.74 10.11 -29.38
CA VAL A 60 22.42 9.46 -29.51
C VAL A 60 22.31 8.27 -28.54
N ALA A 61 23.32 7.41 -28.47
CA ALA A 61 23.34 6.29 -27.53
C ALA A 61 23.28 6.74 -26.06
N ALA A 62 24.06 7.77 -25.70
CA ALA A 62 24.03 8.35 -24.36
C ALA A 62 22.66 8.95 -24.02
N SER A 63 22.06 9.71 -24.92
CA SER A 63 20.72 10.29 -24.72
C SER A 63 19.63 9.22 -24.57
N GLY A 64 19.71 8.13 -25.35
CA GLY A 64 18.83 6.97 -25.21
C GLY A 64 18.97 6.28 -23.86
N LEU A 65 20.21 6.12 -23.36
CA LEU A 65 20.47 5.55 -22.03
C LEU A 65 19.92 6.44 -20.91
N PHE A 66 20.13 7.76 -20.99
CA PHE A 66 19.58 8.71 -20.03
C PHE A 66 18.04 8.73 -20.05
N ALA A 67 17.43 8.70 -21.22
CA ALA A 67 15.97 8.63 -21.37
C ALA A 67 15.40 7.33 -20.78
N TYR A 68 16.07 6.19 -21.01
CA TYR A 68 15.68 4.90 -20.44
C TYR A 68 15.76 4.89 -18.91
N GLN A 69 16.85 5.43 -18.34
CA GLN A 69 17.02 5.55 -16.90
C GLN A 69 15.94 6.46 -16.29
N ARG A 70 15.67 7.61 -16.91
CA ARG A 70 14.66 8.56 -16.47
C ARG A 70 13.25 7.95 -16.54
N TRP A 71 12.95 7.21 -17.60
CA TRP A 71 11.68 6.50 -17.73
C TRP A 71 11.46 5.45 -16.64
N GLY A 72 12.51 4.73 -16.24
CA GLY A 72 12.47 3.83 -15.09
C GLY A 72 12.14 4.56 -13.78
N HIS A 73 12.75 5.73 -13.58
CA HIS A 73 12.48 6.57 -12.42
C HIS A 73 11.06 7.14 -12.41
N ASP A 74 10.59 7.67 -13.55
CA ASP A 74 9.25 8.24 -13.69
C ASP A 74 8.16 7.17 -13.50
N ARG A 75 8.39 5.94 -13.99
CA ARG A 75 7.50 4.80 -13.71
C ARG A 75 7.42 4.47 -12.24
N ARG A 76 8.55 4.56 -11.52
CA ARG A 76 8.58 4.35 -10.07
C ARG A 76 7.82 5.45 -9.34
N ILE A 77 8.01 6.72 -9.72
CA ILE A 77 7.27 7.85 -9.14
C ILE A 77 5.77 7.70 -9.38
N LYS A 78 5.34 7.52 -10.65
CA LYS A 78 3.91 7.36 -10.97
C LYS A 78 3.28 6.18 -10.24
N ARG A 79 4.03 5.08 -10.05
CA ARG A 79 3.57 3.93 -9.26
C ARG A 79 3.40 4.33 -7.79
N ILE A 80 4.38 5.01 -7.20
CA ILE A 80 4.32 5.51 -5.82
C ILE A 80 3.17 6.52 -5.66
N GLU A 81 2.95 7.43 -6.61
CA GLU A 81 1.85 8.39 -6.56
C GLU A 81 0.48 7.69 -6.59
N LEU A 82 0.27 6.77 -7.53
CA LEU A 82 -0.96 5.98 -7.61
C LEU A 82 -1.15 5.11 -6.36
N LEU A 83 -0.06 4.62 -5.78
CA LEU A 83 -0.07 3.94 -4.50
C LEU A 83 -0.42 4.89 -3.36
N MET A 84 0.14 6.10 -3.31
CA MET A 84 -0.17 7.10 -2.29
C MET A 84 -1.59 7.63 -2.43
N GLU A 85 -2.15 7.68 -3.64
CA GLU A 85 -3.57 7.96 -3.88
C GLU A 85 -4.42 6.82 -3.33
N ARG A 86 -4.09 5.56 -3.68
CA ARG A 86 -4.78 4.38 -3.16
C ARG A 86 -4.61 4.22 -1.66
N LEU A 87 -3.46 4.53 -1.09
CA LEU A 87 -3.14 4.45 0.34
C LEU A 87 -3.69 5.65 1.10
N GLY A 88 -3.74 6.83 0.48
CA GLY A 88 -4.52 7.97 0.97
C GLY A 88 -5.97 7.56 1.15
N SER A 89 -6.50 6.81 0.19
CA SER A 89 -7.84 6.23 0.26
C SER A 89 -8.04 5.20 1.38
N PHE A 90 -6.97 4.69 2.00
CA PHE A 90 -7.11 3.80 3.17
C PHE A 90 -7.76 4.51 4.35
N ASN A 91 -7.43 5.77 4.57
CA ASN A 91 -8.01 6.58 5.65
C ASN A 91 -9.22 7.40 5.18
N GLU A 92 -9.63 7.28 3.92
CA GLU A 92 -10.77 8.01 3.38
C GLU A 92 -12.10 7.33 3.71
N THR A 93 -12.14 6.00 3.90
CA THR A 93 -13.39 5.39 4.37
C THR A 93 -13.66 5.75 5.82
N PRO A 94 -14.93 6.06 6.15
CA PRO A 94 -15.32 6.34 7.51
C PRO A 94 -14.91 5.23 8.48
N GLY A 95 -15.13 3.96 8.13
CA GLY A 95 -14.82 2.81 8.97
C GLY A 95 -13.34 2.73 9.35
N ALA A 96 -12.46 2.66 8.36
CA ALA A 96 -11.02 2.61 8.58
C ALA A 96 -10.51 3.84 9.36
N ARG A 97 -10.95 5.05 8.99
CA ARG A 97 -10.58 6.28 9.70
C ARG A 97 -11.01 6.23 11.17
N ASN A 98 -12.21 5.75 11.43
CA ASN A 98 -12.78 5.64 12.77
C ASN A 98 -12.04 4.61 13.62
N ALA A 99 -11.71 3.44 13.06
CA ALA A 99 -10.92 2.42 13.75
C ALA A 99 -9.53 2.98 14.13
N VAL A 100 -8.90 3.73 13.23
CA VAL A 100 -7.66 4.45 13.52
C VAL A 100 -7.86 5.42 14.69
N MET A 101 -8.91 6.24 14.66
CA MET A 101 -9.21 7.18 15.77
C MET A 101 -9.41 6.48 17.11
N MET A 102 -10.08 5.30 17.13
CA MET A 102 -10.29 4.46 18.32
C MET A 102 -8.98 3.91 18.87
N LEU A 103 -8.08 3.48 17.98
CA LEU A 103 -6.76 2.97 18.38
C LEU A 103 -5.90 4.10 18.98
N TYR A 104 -5.98 5.33 18.45
CA TYR A 104 -5.14 6.44 18.91
C TYR A 104 -5.62 7.13 20.18
N ASN A 105 -6.93 7.20 20.44
CA ASN A 105 -7.48 7.99 21.54
C ASN A 105 -8.32 7.11 22.48
N HIS A 106 -8.07 7.25 23.79
CA HIS A 106 -8.71 6.41 24.82
C HIS A 106 -10.20 6.65 25.01
N ASP A 107 -10.68 7.84 24.62
CA ASP A 107 -12.06 8.27 24.82
C ASP A 107 -12.35 9.47 23.90
N ARG A 108 -13.18 9.28 22.87
CA ARG A 108 -13.49 10.34 21.92
C ARG A 108 -14.85 10.18 21.27
N MET A 109 -15.43 11.29 20.82
CA MET A 109 -16.55 11.30 19.90
C MET A 109 -16.10 10.81 18.51
N ILE A 110 -16.71 9.72 18.03
CA ILE A 110 -16.38 9.10 16.74
C ILE A 110 -17.68 8.97 15.93
N PRO A 111 -17.65 9.31 14.63
CA PRO A 111 -18.83 9.21 13.78
C PRO A 111 -19.08 7.75 13.38
N LEU A 112 -19.76 6.97 14.24
CA LEU A 112 -20.01 5.54 13.99
C LEU A 112 -21.07 5.28 12.93
N TRP A 113 -22.01 6.22 12.76
CA TRP A 113 -23.16 6.07 11.88
C TRP A 113 -23.03 6.85 10.58
N ASP A 114 -23.97 6.61 9.67
CA ASP A 114 -23.94 7.14 8.31
C ASP A 114 -23.89 8.66 8.24
N GLN A 115 -23.36 9.15 7.12
CA GLN A 115 -23.26 10.57 6.83
C GLN A 115 -24.60 11.25 6.57
N ASP A 116 -25.68 10.50 6.51
CA ASP A 116 -27.03 11.04 6.35
C ASP A 116 -27.71 11.31 7.70
N GLU A 117 -27.15 10.81 8.80
CA GLU A 117 -27.66 11.08 10.14
C GLU A 117 -27.27 12.47 10.67
N PRO A 118 -28.14 13.13 11.46
CA PRO A 118 -27.80 14.40 12.08
C PRO A 118 -26.54 14.28 12.97
N PRO A 119 -25.69 15.31 13.06
CA PRO A 119 -24.41 15.25 13.77
C PRO A 119 -24.53 14.74 15.23
N GLU A 120 -25.62 15.10 15.91
CA GLU A 120 -25.88 14.70 17.30
C GLU A 120 -26.04 13.18 17.48
N LYS A 121 -26.59 12.50 16.47
CA LYS A 121 -26.73 11.04 16.48
C LYS A 121 -25.49 10.36 15.91
N ARG A 122 -24.90 10.95 14.87
CA ARG A 122 -23.72 10.40 14.18
C ARG A 122 -22.53 10.21 15.10
N TYR A 123 -22.23 11.21 15.94
CA TYR A 123 -21.07 11.19 16.81
C TYR A 123 -21.43 10.54 18.14
N VAL A 124 -20.81 9.39 18.41
CA VAL A 124 -20.97 8.65 19.64
C VAL A 124 -19.65 8.67 20.42
N ARG A 125 -19.71 8.88 21.73
CA ARG A 125 -18.54 8.75 22.60
C ARG A 125 -18.13 7.29 22.66
N VAL A 126 -16.95 6.95 22.16
CA VAL A 126 -16.40 5.59 22.21
C VAL A 126 -15.26 5.56 23.21
N THR A 127 -15.38 4.66 24.18
CA THR A 127 -14.34 4.40 25.19
C THR A 127 -13.49 3.20 24.80
N TRP A 128 -12.25 3.13 25.29
CA TRP A 128 -11.40 1.95 25.08
C TRP A 128 -12.00 0.66 25.61
N ALA A 129 -12.73 0.68 26.73
CA ALA A 129 -13.41 -0.51 27.22
C ALA A 129 -14.38 -1.07 26.16
N GLU A 130 -15.16 -0.21 25.50
CA GLU A 130 -16.07 -0.63 24.43
C GLU A 130 -15.33 -1.17 23.21
N VAL A 131 -14.18 -0.59 22.87
CA VAL A 131 -13.31 -1.10 21.80
C VAL A 131 -12.73 -2.47 22.17
N GLU A 132 -12.28 -2.64 23.42
CA GLU A 132 -11.80 -3.92 23.94
C GLU A 132 -12.88 -4.99 23.81
N PHE A 133 -14.11 -4.69 24.25
CA PHE A 133 -15.25 -5.59 24.17
C PHE A 133 -15.67 -5.91 22.72
N ALA A 134 -15.75 -4.91 21.84
CA ALA A 134 -16.16 -5.11 20.45
C ALA A 134 -15.24 -6.06 19.66
N LEU A 135 -13.95 -6.08 20.03
CA LEU A 135 -12.91 -6.91 19.44
C LEU A 135 -12.78 -8.30 20.08
N ILE A 136 -13.59 -8.64 21.08
CA ILE A 136 -13.61 -10.00 21.62
C ILE A 136 -14.19 -10.94 20.54
N PRO A 137 -13.51 -12.06 20.23
CA PRO A 137 -14.04 -13.08 19.34
C PRO A 137 -15.38 -13.63 19.83
N HIS A 138 -16.34 -13.77 18.90
CA HIS A 138 -17.69 -14.24 19.21
C HIS A 138 -17.76 -15.59 19.95
N PRO A 139 -16.85 -16.57 19.74
CA PRO A 139 -16.86 -17.82 20.52
C PRO A 139 -16.60 -17.64 22.02
N ILE A 140 -15.88 -16.59 22.44
CA ILE A 140 -15.60 -16.31 23.86
C ILE A 140 -16.75 -15.55 24.49
N TYR A 141 -17.29 -14.59 23.73
CA TYR A 141 -18.37 -13.73 24.16
C TYR A 141 -19.42 -13.71 23.05
N PRO A 142 -20.34 -14.69 23.04
CA PRO A 142 -21.45 -14.70 22.11
C PRO A 142 -22.29 -13.47 22.39
N ASP A 143 -22.17 -12.48 21.50
CA ASP A 143 -22.62 -11.11 21.70
C ASP A 143 -24.03 -11.03 22.32
N ARG A 144 -24.20 -10.17 23.32
CA ARG A 144 -25.47 -9.47 23.50
C ARG A 144 -25.50 -8.40 22.42
N PHE A 145 -26.48 -8.45 21.52
CA PHE A 145 -26.62 -7.48 20.42
C PHE A 145 -26.63 -6.04 20.97
N ASP A 146 -25.50 -5.33 20.84
CA ASP A 146 -25.37 -3.89 21.06
C ASP A 146 -24.97 -3.24 19.73
N PRO A 147 -25.84 -2.41 19.13
CA PRO A 147 -25.55 -1.72 17.88
C PRO A 147 -24.21 -0.98 17.89
N LYS A 148 -23.82 -0.40 19.04
CA LYS A 148 -22.58 0.36 19.15
C LYS A 148 -21.35 -0.53 19.00
N LEU A 149 -21.35 -1.70 19.65
CA LEU A 149 -20.24 -2.66 19.54
C LEU A 149 -20.15 -3.24 18.12
N SER A 150 -21.29 -3.49 17.47
CA SER A 150 -21.33 -3.89 16.07
C SER A 150 -20.71 -2.83 15.15
N ALA A 151 -21.08 -1.56 15.31
CA ALA A 151 -20.50 -0.47 14.51
C ALA A 151 -19.00 -0.29 14.74
N ILE A 152 -18.52 -0.47 15.97
CA ILE A 152 -17.08 -0.50 16.27
C ILE A 152 -16.42 -1.65 15.50
N ARG A 153 -16.99 -2.86 15.55
CA ARG A 153 -16.47 -4.04 14.86
C ARG A 153 -16.41 -3.81 13.34
N ASP A 154 -17.46 -3.25 12.73
CA ASP A 154 -17.50 -2.95 11.30
C ASP A 154 -16.40 -1.95 10.89
N CYS A 155 -16.11 -0.94 11.73
CA CYS A 155 -14.99 -0.03 11.50
C CYS A 155 -13.65 -0.79 11.44
N PHE A 156 -13.43 -1.73 12.37
CA PHE A 156 -12.22 -2.55 12.40
C PHE A 156 -12.17 -3.56 11.25
N GLU A 157 -13.30 -4.08 10.78
CA GLU A 157 -13.35 -4.96 9.60
C GLU A 157 -12.92 -4.24 8.33
N ASP A 158 -13.44 -3.03 8.07
CA ASP A 158 -13.02 -2.20 6.93
C ASP A 158 -11.52 -1.89 7.03
N TYR A 159 -11.06 -1.53 8.23
CA TYR A 159 -9.65 -1.27 8.49
C TYR A 159 -8.73 -2.47 8.21
N LEU A 160 -9.07 -3.66 8.72
CA LEU A 160 -8.27 -4.87 8.54
C LEU A 160 -8.31 -5.40 7.11
N SER A 161 -9.47 -5.29 6.44
CA SER A 161 -9.61 -5.62 5.02
C SER A 161 -8.64 -4.81 4.16
N ARG A 162 -8.53 -3.51 4.45
CA ARG A 162 -7.55 -2.62 3.81
C ARG A 162 -6.13 -3.02 4.12
N MET A 163 -5.78 -3.29 5.38
CA MET A 163 -4.46 -3.82 5.72
C MET A 163 -4.11 -5.07 4.88
N GLY A 164 -5.07 -5.97 4.68
CA GLY A 164 -4.90 -7.11 3.79
C GLY A 164 -4.60 -6.75 2.33
N GLN A 165 -5.11 -5.62 1.81
CA GLN A 165 -4.77 -5.13 0.48
C GLN A 165 -3.30 -4.67 0.37
N ILE A 166 -2.70 -4.16 1.47
CA ILE A 166 -1.26 -3.82 1.48
C ILE A 166 -0.43 -5.08 1.23
N TRP A 167 -0.80 -6.19 1.87
CA TRP A 167 -0.16 -7.48 1.63
C TRP A 167 -0.27 -7.88 0.16
N ILE A 168 -1.45 -7.79 -0.44
CA ILE A 168 -1.65 -8.12 -1.86
C ILE A 168 -0.76 -7.24 -2.75
N TYR A 169 -0.63 -5.94 -2.46
CA TYR A 169 0.26 -5.06 -3.23
C TYR A 169 1.74 -5.40 -3.05
N LEU A 170 2.13 -5.87 -1.87
CA LEU A 170 3.48 -6.34 -1.59
C LEU A 170 3.77 -7.63 -2.35
N GLU A 171 2.86 -8.60 -2.29
CA GLU A 171 2.96 -9.90 -2.96
C GLU A 171 3.01 -9.75 -4.50
N LEU A 172 2.26 -8.81 -5.05
CA LEU A 172 2.28 -8.48 -6.49
C LEU A 172 3.49 -7.64 -6.91
N GLY A 173 4.39 -7.26 -5.99
CA GLY A 173 5.54 -6.41 -6.29
C GLY A 173 5.17 -4.99 -6.73
N VAL A 174 3.96 -4.54 -6.39
CA VAL A 174 3.50 -3.17 -6.68
C VAL A 174 4.20 -2.21 -5.72
N ILE A 175 4.27 -2.57 -4.42
CA ILE A 175 5.08 -1.89 -3.41
C ILE A 175 6.28 -2.74 -3.01
N THR A 176 7.35 -2.08 -2.58
CA THR A 176 8.47 -2.76 -1.93
C THR A 176 8.19 -2.97 -0.43
N SER A 177 8.93 -3.88 0.21
CA SER A 177 8.86 -4.06 1.66
C SER A 177 9.21 -2.78 2.43
N GLU A 178 10.08 -1.92 1.87
CA GLU A 178 10.43 -0.63 2.48
C GLU A 178 9.25 0.35 2.42
N ASP A 179 8.53 0.40 1.29
CA ASP A 179 7.34 1.24 1.14
C ASP A 179 6.24 0.79 2.11
N ALA A 180 5.95 -0.52 2.14
CA ALA A 180 5.03 -1.12 3.09
C ALA A 180 5.42 -0.85 4.55
N ARG A 181 6.73 -0.89 4.89
CA ARG A 181 7.21 -0.54 6.24
C ARG A 181 6.92 0.92 6.60
N LYS A 182 7.09 1.86 5.67
CA LYS A 182 6.79 3.28 5.93
C LYS A 182 5.30 3.51 6.20
N ILE A 183 4.45 2.85 5.43
CA ILE A 183 2.98 2.89 5.59
C ILE A 183 2.58 2.28 6.94
N LEU A 184 3.20 1.16 7.30
CA LEU A 184 2.89 0.40 8.51
C LEU A 184 3.62 0.90 9.75
N ALA A 185 4.59 1.80 9.63
CA ALA A 185 5.44 2.24 10.74
C ALA A 185 4.66 2.69 12.00
N PRO A 186 3.54 3.45 11.89
CA PRO A 186 2.75 3.82 13.06
C PRO A 186 2.15 2.60 13.78
N TRP A 187 1.84 1.54 13.02
CA TRP A 187 1.21 0.31 13.49
C TRP A 187 2.22 -0.68 14.03
N LEU A 188 3.31 -0.93 13.30
CA LEU A 188 4.40 -1.78 13.74
C LEU A 188 4.96 -1.32 15.07
N ARG A 189 5.07 -0.01 15.29
CA ARG A 189 5.44 0.53 16.60
C ARG A 189 4.42 0.13 17.69
N ARG A 190 3.13 0.18 17.42
CA ARG A 190 2.09 -0.12 18.43
C ARG A 190 1.90 -1.62 18.71
N PHE A 191 2.01 -2.47 17.68
CA PHE A 191 1.96 -3.92 17.84
C PHE A 191 3.29 -4.52 18.35
N GLY A 192 4.42 -3.92 17.96
CA GLY A 192 5.77 -4.36 18.34
C GLY A 192 6.26 -3.84 19.69
N LEU A 193 5.58 -2.88 20.32
CA LEU A 193 5.82 -2.52 21.72
C LEU A 193 5.24 -3.62 22.62
N VAL A 194 6.02 -4.70 22.80
CA VAL A 194 5.77 -5.85 23.69
C VAL A 194 5.39 -5.42 25.12
N GLU A 195 5.78 -4.22 25.54
CA GLU A 195 5.51 -3.67 26.87
C GLU A 195 4.12 -3.03 27.04
N GLN A 196 3.42 -2.68 25.97
CA GLN A 196 2.02 -2.22 26.08
C GLN A 196 1.06 -3.40 25.94
N ARG A 197 0.83 -4.08 27.07
CA ARG A 197 -0.28 -5.02 27.31
C ARG A 197 -1.65 -4.33 27.25
N SER A 198 -1.91 -3.53 26.22
CA SER A 198 -3.25 -2.98 25.99
C SER A 198 -4.16 -4.14 25.61
N LYS A 199 -5.23 -4.34 26.38
CA LYS A 199 -6.25 -5.36 26.11
C LYS A 199 -6.85 -5.17 24.70
N VAL A 200 -6.90 -3.93 24.20
CA VAL A 200 -7.30 -3.63 22.81
C VAL A 200 -6.41 -4.34 21.81
N VAL A 201 -5.08 -4.21 21.95
CA VAL A 201 -4.11 -4.83 21.04
C VAL A 201 -4.19 -6.34 21.13
N ARG A 202 -4.24 -6.89 22.35
CA ARG A 202 -4.47 -8.32 22.59
C ARG A 202 -5.72 -8.82 21.84
N ASN A 203 -6.87 -8.21 22.11
CA ASN A 203 -8.15 -8.62 21.53
C ASN A 203 -8.15 -8.46 20.01
N LEU A 204 -7.53 -7.40 19.46
CA LEU A 204 -7.36 -7.22 18.02
C LEU A 204 -6.56 -8.36 17.38
N ARG A 205 -5.46 -8.82 18.01
CA ARG A 205 -4.70 -9.99 17.52
C ARG A 205 -5.57 -11.24 17.48
N LEU A 206 -6.31 -11.49 18.56
CA LEU A 206 -7.23 -12.63 18.63
C LEU A 206 -8.33 -12.55 17.58
N TYR A 207 -8.85 -11.34 17.35
CA TYR A 207 -9.87 -11.05 16.35
C TYR A 207 -9.38 -11.33 14.93
N ILE A 208 -8.18 -10.86 14.56
CA ILE A 208 -7.54 -11.12 13.26
C ILE A 208 -7.45 -12.63 13.00
N ARG A 209 -7.00 -13.37 14.02
CA ARG A 209 -6.82 -14.82 13.93
C ARG A 209 -8.15 -15.58 13.86
N TRP A 210 -9.11 -15.20 14.70
CA TRP A 210 -10.45 -15.78 14.69
C TRP A 210 -11.11 -15.61 13.32
N ARG A 211 -10.95 -14.43 12.71
CA ARG A 211 -11.46 -14.13 11.35
C ARG A 211 -10.64 -14.72 10.22
N LYS A 212 -9.51 -15.39 10.52
CA LYS A 212 -8.61 -16.01 9.53
C LYS A 212 -8.16 -15.02 8.46
N LEU A 213 -7.80 -13.81 8.86
CA LEU A 213 -7.34 -12.76 7.94
C LEU A 213 -5.87 -13.00 7.53
N GLU A 214 -5.64 -14.08 6.78
CA GLU A 214 -4.31 -14.54 6.36
C GLU A 214 -3.43 -13.43 5.75
N PRO A 215 -3.94 -12.55 4.84
CA PRO A 215 -3.13 -11.46 4.30
C PRO A 215 -2.59 -10.53 5.39
N VAL A 216 -3.37 -10.27 6.44
CA VAL A 216 -2.97 -9.42 7.55
C VAL A 216 -1.93 -10.14 8.42
N GLU A 217 -2.12 -11.43 8.69
CA GLU A 217 -1.15 -12.24 9.45
C GLU A 217 0.22 -12.27 8.76
N ARG A 218 0.24 -12.56 7.44
CA ARG A 218 1.47 -12.56 6.63
C ARG A 218 2.14 -11.18 6.59
N LEU A 219 1.34 -10.12 6.53
CA LEU A 219 1.85 -8.75 6.56
C LEU A 219 2.61 -8.46 7.86
N PHE A 220 2.05 -8.83 9.01
CA PHE A 220 2.70 -8.62 10.30
C PHE A 220 3.93 -9.53 10.48
N ALA A 221 3.85 -10.79 10.05
CA ALA A 221 4.98 -11.72 10.09
C ALA A 221 6.19 -11.22 9.29
N THR A 222 5.96 -10.51 8.17
CA THR A 222 7.03 -9.89 7.37
C THR A 222 7.84 -8.82 8.12
N TYR A 223 7.30 -8.30 9.22
CA TYR A 223 7.93 -7.27 10.04
C TYR A 223 8.19 -7.74 11.48
N ASP A 224 8.43 -9.03 11.66
CA ASP A 224 8.79 -9.66 12.94
C ASP A 224 7.72 -9.46 14.04
N VAL A 225 6.46 -9.25 13.64
CA VAL A 225 5.31 -9.20 14.56
C VAL A 225 4.59 -10.54 14.48
N ASP A 226 4.93 -11.43 15.40
CA ASP A 226 4.32 -12.74 15.50
C ASP A 226 2.94 -12.66 16.22
N LEU A 227 1.87 -12.81 15.44
CA LEU A 227 0.50 -12.90 15.94
C LEU A 227 0.14 -14.32 16.42
N THR A 228 0.93 -15.32 16.04
CA THR A 228 0.67 -16.74 16.27
C THR A 228 1.13 -17.23 17.64
N ASP A 229 2.32 -16.84 18.07
CA ASP A 229 2.96 -17.35 19.30
C ASP A 229 2.26 -16.88 20.58
N THR A 230 1.67 -15.68 20.54
CA THR A 230 0.99 -15.09 21.70
C THR A 230 -0.50 -15.43 21.78
N ALA A 231 -1.10 -15.92 20.69
CA ALA A 231 -2.56 -16.09 20.63
C ALA A 231 -3.08 -17.07 21.69
N ILE A 232 -2.44 -18.22 21.90
CA ILE A 232 -2.96 -19.21 22.87
C ILE A 232 -2.98 -18.64 24.29
N ALA A 233 -1.90 -17.96 24.70
CA ALA A 233 -1.82 -17.32 26.01
C ALA A 233 -2.83 -16.17 26.14
N ASP A 234 -2.99 -15.38 25.08
CA ASP A 234 -3.95 -14.28 25.02
C ASP A 234 -5.40 -14.77 25.12
N TRP A 235 -5.75 -15.85 24.40
CA TRP A 235 -7.05 -16.50 24.47
C TRP A 235 -7.33 -17.03 25.87
N GLN A 236 -6.35 -17.68 26.50
CA GLN A 236 -6.49 -18.16 27.89
C GLN A 236 -6.70 -17.01 28.88
N ALA A 237 -5.95 -15.93 28.72
CA ALA A 237 -6.08 -14.76 29.58
C ALA A 237 -7.46 -14.10 29.40
N LEU A 238 -7.97 -14.03 28.16
CA LEU A 238 -9.27 -13.43 27.86
C LEU A 238 -10.43 -14.30 28.34
N ASP A 239 -10.36 -15.63 28.17
CA ASP A 239 -11.38 -16.56 28.65
C ASP A 239 -11.54 -16.51 30.19
N VAL A 240 -10.42 -16.49 30.93
CA VAL A 240 -10.44 -16.32 32.40
C VAL A 240 -11.01 -14.96 32.79
N GLU A 241 -10.69 -13.90 32.04
CA GLU A 241 -11.19 -12.54 32.30
C GLU A 241 -12.71 -12.41 32.07
N VAL A 242 -13.25 -13.07 31.05
CA VAL A 242 -14.66 -12.97 30.66
C VAL A 242 -15.53 -13.94 31.46
N ASN A 243 -15.09 -15.19 31.64
CA ASN A 243 -15.91 -16.28 32.20
C ASN A 243 -15.58 -16.60 33.67
N GLY A 244 -14.49 -16.06 34.22
CA GLY A 244 -14.05 -16.33 35.60
C GLY A 244 -13.41 -17.70 35.83
N GLU A 245 -13.60 -18.65 34.90
CA GLU A 245 -13.00 -19.99 34.89
C GLU A 245 -12.50 -20.33 33.48
N LYS A 246 -11.53 -21.26 33.36
CA LYS A 246 -11.05 -21.73 32.05
C LYS A 246 -12.10 -22.66 31.42
N THR A 247 -12.75 -22.23 30.34
CA THR A 247 -13.73 -23.06 29.64
C THR A 247 -13.04 -23.98 28.62
N THR A 248 -13.06 -25.29 28.86
CA THR A 248 -12.33 -26.28 28.04
C THR A 248 -12.75 -26.31 26.56
N ASP A 249 -13.98 -25.89 26.24
CA ASP A 249 -14.60 -26.03 24.92
C ASP A 249 -14.14 -24.97 23.90
N ALA A 250 -13.91 -23.72 24.33
CA ALA A 250 -13.40 -22.65 23.45
C ALA A 250 -12.00 -22.98 22.87
N TYR A 251 -11.22 -23.81 23.57
CA TYR A 251 -9.90 -24.24 23.13
C TYR A 251 -9.93 -25.32 22.03
N ALA A 252 -11.02 -26.09 21.93
CA ALA A 252 -11.14 -27.12 20.90
C ALA A 252 -11.16 -26.50 19.51
N GLU A 253 -11.85 -25.37 19.33
CA GLU A 253 -11.92 -24.65 18.05
C GLU A 253 -10.59 -24.01 17.67
N LEU A 254 -9.83 -23.48 18.63
CA LEU A 254 -8.48 -22.92 18.36
C LEU A 254 -7.46 -23.98 17.99
N ARG A 255 -7.59 -25.21 18.51
CA ARG A 255 -6.72 -26.32 18.15
C ARG A 255 -6.88 -26.72 16.68
N ILE A 256 -8.05 -26.48 16.09
CA ILE A 256 -8.33 -26.64 14.66
C ILE A 256 -7.69 -25.50 13.83
N LEU A 257 -7.37 -24.36 14.46
CA LEU A 257 -6.72 -23.18 13.85
C LEU A 257 -5.19 -23.18 13.97
N ARG A 258 -4.58 -24.30 14.40
CA ARG A 258 -3.14 -24.51 14.22
C ARG A 258 -2.94 -25.12 12.81
N PRO A 259 -2.26 -24.46 11.88
CA PRO A 259 -1.76 -25.19 10.71
C PRO A 259 -0.86 -26.32 11.22
N ALA A 260 -1.00 -27.49 10.61
CA ALA A 260 -0.23 -28.70 10.93
C ALA A 260 1.27 -28.50 10.72
#